data_AF-A0A661SSD4-F1
#
_entry.id   AF-A0A661SSD4-F1
#
_cell.length_a   1.000
_cell.length_b   1.000
_cell.length_c   1.000
_cell.angle_alpha   90.00
_cell.angle_beta   90.00
_cell.angle_gamma   90.00
#
_symmetry.space_group_name_H-M   'P 1'
#
loop_
_entity.id
_entity.type
_entity.pdbx_description
1 polymer ?
#
loop_
_entity_poly.entity_id
_entity_poly.type
_entity_poly.pdbx_seq_one_letter_code
_entity_poly.pdbx_strand_id
1 'polypeptide(L)'
;MESLWPENLTVTGIKAPVIILREQASLLGDTTQNIIEAEVKRADVSPDMRLDKKNDMGFRYVFYIVAPALGNYQYKLFTIWHSVDLYPVIICPDQDVRDELYPDSHKDEIQTESENEFIEMLKAIFHSKKTGNIIQALVSQSTAP
;
A
#
# COMPACT_ATOMS: atom_id res chain seq x y z
N MET A 1 41.19 -10.76 11.63
CA MET A 1 39.94 -10.89 12.42
C MET A 1 38.97 -11.65 11.55
N GLU A 2 38.37 -12.71 12.08
CA GLU A 2 37.42 -13.54 11.34
C GLU A 2 36.01 -12.91 11.39
N SER A 3 35.22 -13.15 10.34
CA SER A 3 33.81 -12.74 10.32
C SER A 3 33.01 -13.54 11.35
N LEU A 4 32.14 -12.88 12.11
CA LEU A 4 31.22 -13.52 13.06
C LEU A 4 29.79 -13.66 12.50
N TRP A 5 29.58 -13.29 11.24
CA TRP A 5 28.27 -13.35 10.59
C TRP A 5 28.06 -14.69 9.88
N PRO A 6 26.81 -15.19 9.79
CA PRO A 6 26.49 -16.36 8.99
C PRO A 6 26.93 -16.19 7.53
N GLU A 7 27.41 -17.27 6.90
CA GLU A 7 27.89 -17.22 5.51
C GLU A 7 26.75 -17.13 4.47
N ASN A 8 25.52 -17.48 4.86
CA ASN A 8 24.34 -17.50 3.98
C ASN A 8 23.32 -16.41 4.37
N LEU A 9 23.66 -15.15 4.10
CA LEU A 9 22.77 -14.00 4.29
C LEU A 9 21.95 -13.63 3.04
N THR A 10 22.02 -14.43 1.97
CA THR A 10 21.43 -14.06 0.67
C THR A 10 19.99 -14.54 0.48
N VAL A 11 19.16 -13.57 0.08
CA VAL A 11 17.88 -13.61 -0.63
C VAL A 11 16.92 -14.75 -0.31
N THR A 12 15.93 -14.44 0.53
CA THR A 12 14.68 -15.20 0.61
C THR A 12 13.86 -14.96 -0.66
N GLY A 13 13.28 -16.00 -1.26
CA GLY A 13 12.41 -15.89 -2.45
C GLY A 13 11.06 -15.21 -2.22
N ILE A 14 10.83 -14.64 -1.02
CA ILE A 14 9.61 -13.95 -0.62
C ILE A 14 9.73 -12.48 -1.03
N LYS A 15 8.71 -11.96 -1.71
CA LYS A 15 8.70 -10.57 -2.15
C LYS A 15 8.21 -9.66 -1.03
N ALA A 16 8.99 -8.62 -0.74
CA ALA A 16 8.60 -7.64 0.27
C ALA A 16 7.35 -6.84 -0.19
N PRO A 17 6.38 -6.57 0.71
CA PRO A 17 5.14 -5.87 0.37
C PRO A 17 5.36 -4.53 -0.34
N VAL A 18 6.35 -3.75 0.11
CA VAL A 18 6.70 -2.46 -0.52
C VAL A 18 7.15 -2.59 -1.98
N ILE A 19 7.77 -3.71 -2.36
CA ILE A 19 8.19 -3.94 -3.75
C ILE A 19 6.96 -4.19 -4.62
N ILE A 20 6.01 -5.00 -4.15
CA ILE A 20 4.72 -5.23 -4.83
C ILE A 20 3.99 -3.90 -5.01
N LEU A 21 3.90 -3.07 -3.95
CA LEU A 21 3.25 -1.76 -4.04
C LEU A 21 3.89 -0.85 -5.10
N ARG A 22 5.23 -0.78 -5.16
CA ARG A 22 5.94 0.07 -6.12
C ARG A 22 5.76 -0.39 -7.56
N GLU A 23 5.71 -1.70 -7.79
CA GLU A 23 5.40 -2.24 -9.12
C GLU A 23 3.98 -1.88 -9.55
N GLN A 24 2.99 -2.03 -8.67
CA GLN A 24 1.61 -1.63 -8.98
C GLN A 24 1.49 -0.12 -9.21
N ALA A 25 2.27 0.68 -8.47
CA ALA A 25 2.33 2.11 -8.69
C ALA A 25 2.87 2.48 -10.08
N SER A 26 3.94 1.80 -10.52
CA SER A 26 4.49 1.96 -11.88
C SER A 26 3.47 1.58 -12.95
N LEU A 27 2.77 0.45 -12.77
CA LEU A 27 1.76 -0.02 -13.72
C LEU A 27 0.61 0.97 -13.88
N LEU A 28 0.19 1.67 -12.81
CA LEU A 28 -0.84 2.71 -12.91
C LEU A 28 -0.37 3.90 -13.76
N GLY A 29 0.87 4.37 -13.55
CA GLY A 29 1.46 5.44 -14.35
C GLY A 29 1.51 5.08 -15.85
N ASP A 30 2.01 3.88 -16.15
CA ASP A 30 2.07 3.37 -17.54
C ASP A 30 0.67 3.28 -18.18
N THR A 31 -0.31 2.75 -17.43
CA THR A 31 -1.69 2.55 -17.92
C THR A 31 -2.41 3.87 -18.21
N THR A 32 -2.13 4.91 -17.42
CA THR A 32 -2.79 6.22 -17.58
C THR A 32 -1.93 7.23 -18.33
N GLN A 33 -0.78 6.81 -18.90
CA GLN A 33 0.18 7.68 -19.56
C GLN A 33 0.63 8.85 -18.66
N ASN A 34 0.78 8.58 -17.37
CA ASN A 34 1.15 9.53 -16.30
C ASN A 34 0.19 10.72 -16.14
N ILE A 35 -1.05 10.63 -16.64
CA ILE A 35 -2.12 11.56 -16.24
C ILE A 35 -2.40 11.39 -14.74
N ILE A 36 -2.38 10.14 -14.28
CA ILE A 36 -2.48 9.75 -12.87
C ILE A 36 -1.34 8.81 -12.52
N GLU A 37 -0.60 9.15 -11.48
CA GLU A 37 0.49 8.34 -10.96
C GLU A 37 0.11 7.71 -9.63
N ALA A 38 0.94 6.82 -9.13
CA ALA A 38 0.87 6.36 -7.76
C ALA A 38 2.22 6.47 -7.07
N GLU A 39 2.19 6.75 -5.77
CA GLU A 39 3.39 6.94 -4.96
C GLU A 39 3.30 6.14 -3.66
N VAL A 40 4.39 5.43 -3.33
CA VAL A 40 4.50 4.65 -2.09
C VAL A 40 5.45 5.35 -1.13
N LYS A 41 4.91 6.00 -0.10
CA LYS A 41 5.71 6.71 0.91
C LYS A 41 5.88 5.87 2.16
N ARG A 42 7.11 5.81 2.69
CA ARG A 42 7.32 5.32 4.06
C ARG A 42 6.82 6.40 5.02
N ALA A 43 5.94 6.03 5.92
CA ALA A 43 5.52 6.93 6.99
C ALA A 43 6.31 6.59 8.26
N ASP A 44 6.66 7.62 9.03
CA ASP A 44 7.26 7.41 10.33
C ASP A 44 6.28 6.68 11.23
N VAL A 45 6.79 5.65 11.92
CA VAL A 45 6.03 4.97 12.97
C VAL A 45 6.41 5.68 14.25
N SER A 46 5.49 6.50 14.75
CA SER A 46 5.67 7.12 16.05
C SER A 46 5.67 6.02 17.13
N PRO A 47 6.47 6.13 18.20
CA PRO A 47 6.62 5.07 19.22
C PRO A 47 5.32 4.68 19.94
N ASP A 48 4.27 5.48 19.81
CA ASP A 48 2.91 5.28 20.33
C ASP A 48 2.03 4.44 19.40
N MET A 49 2.34 4.34 18.09
CA MET A 49 1.65 3.48 17.11
C MET A 49 2.22 2.06 17.08
N ARG A 50 2.53 1.51 18.26
CA ARG A 50 3.01 0.14 18.41
C ARG A 50 1.89 -0.85 18.10
N LEU A 51 2.10 -1.67 17.08
CA LEU A 51 1.18 -2.74 16.66
C LEU A 51 1.01 -3.81 17.74
N ASP A 52 1.94 -3.91 18.68
CA ASP A 52 1.85 -4.80 19.82
C ASP A 52 2.61 -4.30 21.06
N LYS A 53 2.36 -4.93 22.21
CA LYS A 53 3.13 -4.72 23.46
C LYS A 53 4.60 -5.19 23.35
N LYS A 54 5.04 -5.71 22.20
CA LYS A 54 6.37 -6.28 21.98
C LYS A 54 7.27 -5.37 21.14
N ASN A 55 7.23 -4.05 21.34
CA ASN A 55 8.30 -3.13 20.92
C ASN A 55 8.70 -3.15 19.42
N ASP A 56 7.98 -3.84 18.54
CA ASP A 56 8.49 -4.04 17.18
C ASP A 56 8.14 -2.83 16.32
N MET A 57 9.16 -2.06 15.94
CA MET A 57 9.01 -0.93 15.03
C MET A 57 8.75 -1.48 13.63
N GLY A 58 7.47 -1.66 13.29
CA GLY A 58 7.05 -2.11 11.96
C GLY A 58 7.42 -1.11 10.86
N PHE A 59 7.37 -1.57 9.61
CA PHE A 59 7.41 -0.72 8.44
C PHE A 59 6.01 -0.28 8.08
N ARG A 60 5.80 1.04 8.01
CA ARG A 60 4.53 1.63 7.57
C ARG A 60 4.70 2.26 6.19
N TYR A 61 3.83 1.89 5.27
CA TYR A 61 3.79 2.47 3.93
C TYR A 61 2.40 3.00 3.60
N VAL A 62 2.35 4.15 2.94
CA VAL A 62 1.12 4.77 2.47
C VAL A 62 1.12 4.76 0.95
N PHE A 63 0.03 4.27 0.37
CA PHE A 63 -0.18 4.25 -1.08
C PHE A 63 -1.05 5.44 -1.49
N TYR A 64 -0.48 6.34 -2.27
CA TYR A 64 -1.15 7.51 -2.80
C TYR A 64 -1.47 7.36 -4.28
N ILE A 65 -2.64 7.83 -4.69
CA ILE A 65 -2.95 8.18 -6.07
C ILE A 65 -2.58 9.67 -6.22
N VAL A 66 -1.80 10.00 -7.26
CA VAL A 66 -1.27 11.34 -7.47
C VAL A 66 -1.75 11.88 -8.82
N ALA A 67 -2.22 13.12 -8.83
CA ALA A 67 -2.58 13.83 -10.04
C ALA A 67 -1.59 15.00 -10.27
N PRO A 68 -0.56 14.83 -11.13
CA PRO A 68 0.48 15.84 -11.32
C PRO A 68 -0.07 17.18 -11.81
N ALA A 69 -1.01 17.15 -12.76
CA ALA A 69 -1.62 18.35 -13.35
C ALA A 69 -2.44 19.19 -12.34
N LEU A 70 -2.84 18.60 -11.21
CA LEU A 70 -3.61 19.26 -10.15
C LEU A 70 -2.70 19.74 -9.00
N GLY A 71 -1.50 20.24 -9.34
CA GLY A 71 -0.52 20.69 -8.36
C GLY A 71 0.01 19.56 -7.48
N ASN A 72 0.17 18.35 -8.05
CA ASN A 72 0.52 17.12 -7.34
C ASN A 72 -0.45 16.78 -6.21
N TYR A 73 -1.76 16.93 -6.46
CA TYR A 73 -2.79 16.48 -5.52
C TYR A 73 -2.59 14.99 -5.19
N GLN A 74 -2.66 14.64 -3.91
CA GLN A 74 -2.45 13.27 -3.42
C GLN A 74 -3.70 12.77 -2.70
N TYR A 75 -4.22 11.65 -3.15
CA TYR A 75 -5.29 10.92 -2.49
C TYR A 75 -4.72 9.67 -1.81
N LYS A 76 -4.90 9.56 -0.50
CA LYS A 76 -4.46 8.38 0.27
C LYS A 76 -5.45 7.22 0.04
N LEU A 77 -5.04 6.22 -0.73
CA LEU A 77 -5.92 5.07 -1.02
C LEU A 77 -5.94 4.04 0.11
N PHE A 78 -4.77 3.72 0.67
CA PHE A 78 -4.65 2.83 1.82
C PHE A 78 -3.29 3.00 2.50
N THR A 79 -3.17 2.44 3.69
CA THR A 79 -1.92 2.29 4.43
C THR A 79 -1.68 0.82 4.73
N ILE A 80 -0.42 0.39 4.71
CA ILE A 80 -0.01 -0.95 5.13
C ILE A 80 1.03 -0.91 6.26
N TRP A 81 1.08 -1.99 7.03
CA TRP A 81 2.07 -2.22 8.08
C TRP A 81 2.53 -3.67 8.08
N HIS A 82 3.82 -3.90 8.31
CA HIS A 82 4.37 -5.24 8.57
C HIS A 82 5.64 -5.15 9.44
N SER A 83 6.02 -6.24 10.12
CA SER A 83 7.30 -6.33 10.84
C SER A 83 8.47 -6.58 9.88
N VAL A 84 9.67 -6.83 10.43
CA VAL A 84 10.82 -7.31 9.66
C VAL A 84 10.57 -8.66 8.97
N ASP A 85 9.56 -9.42 9.41
CA ASP A 85 9.19 -10.73 8.87
C ASP A 85 8.40 -10.64 7.55
N LEU A 86 8.10 -9.42 7.08
CA LEU A 86 7.33 -9.08 5.87
C LEU A 86 5.83 -9.43 5.94
N TYR A 87 5.47 -10.57 6.52
CA TYR A 87 4.10 -11.02 6.70
C TYR A 87 3.88 -11.48 8.15
N PRO A 88 2.67 -11.32 8.71
CA PRO A 88 1.47 -10.77 8.08
C PRO A 88 1.57 -9.27 7.77
N VAL A 89 0.79 -8.84 6.78
CA VAL A 89 0.59 -7.42 6.44
C VAL A 89 -0.77 -7.00 6.94
N ILE A 90 -0.81 -5.89 7.67
CA ILE A 90 -2.04 -5.21 8.05
C ILE A 90 -2.30 -4.10 7.04
N ILE A 91 -3.52 -3.99 6.55
CA ILE A 91 -3.96 -3.01 5.55
C ILE A 91 -5.13 -2.22 6.13
N CYS A 92 -5.06 -0.90 6.04
CA CYS A 92 -6.17 0.01 6.31
C CYS A 92 -6.52 0.75 5.03
N PRO A 93 -7.53 0.31 4.28
CA PRO A 93 -8.05 1.03 3.13
C PRO A 93 -8.68 2.36 3.53
N ASP A 94 -8.88 3.25 2.56
CA ASP A 94 -9.84 4.34 2.70
C ASP A 94 -11.21 3.80 3.14
N GLN A 95 -11.91 4.57 3.96
CA GLN A 95 -13.16 4.14 4.59
C GLN A 95 -14.21 3.72 3.55
N ASP A 96 -14.33 4.46 2.45
CA ASP A 96 -15.31 4.14 1.42
C ASP A 96 -14.97 2.85 0.69
N VAL A 97 -13.68 2.59 0.46
CA VAL A 97 -13.20 1.34 -0.15
C VAL A 97 -13.42 0.17 0.79
N ARG A 98 -13.15 0.35 2.09
CA ARG A 98 -13.42 -0.66 3.13
C ARG A 98 -14.90 -1.03 3.15
N ASP A 99 -15.79 -0.04 3.17
CA ASP A 99 -17.24 -0.25 3.25
C ASP A 99 -17.80 -0.95 2.00
N GLU A 100 -17.18 -0.73 0.84
CA GLU A 100 -17.51 -1.47 -0.37
C GLU A 100 -17.10 -2.95 -0.29
N LEU A 101 -15.90 -3.23 0.21
CA LEU A 101 -15.35 -4.58 0.27
C LEU A 101 -15.94 -5.43 1.40
N TYR A 102 -16.23 -4.79 2.55
CA TYR A 102 -16.66 -5.45 3.77
C TYR A 102 -17.79 -4.67 4.46
N PRO A 103 -19.00 -4.61 3.87
CA PRO A 103 -20.10 -3.77 4.36
C PRO A 103 -20.57 -4.13 5.78
N ASP A 104 -20.41 -5.39 6.18
CA ASP A 104 -20.84 -5.88 7.50
C ASP A 104 -19.70 -5.90 8.54
N SER A 105 -18.49 -5.45 8.18
CA SER A 105 -17.33 -5.44 9.07
C SER A 105 -17.16 -4.09 9.75
N HIS A 106 -16.97 -4.11 11.07
CA HIS A 106 -16.57 -2.93 11.84
C HIS A 106 -15.05 -2.84 12.06
N LYS A 107 -14.26 -3.73 11.46
CA LYS A 107 -12.80 -3.68 11.55
C LYS A 107 -12.25 -2.66 10.56
N ASP A 108 -11.50 -1.70 11.07
CA ASP A 108 -10.77 -0.71 10.26
C ASP A 108 -9.56 -1.32 9.55
N GLU A 109 -9.09 -2.47 10.04
CA GLU A 109 -7.87 -3.11 9.59
C GLU A 109 -8.14 -4.53 9.07
N ILE A 110 -7.46 -4.89 7.99
CA ILE A 110 -7.52 -6.18 7.33
C ILE A 110 -6.13 -6.79 7.39
N GLN A 111 -6.02 -8.02 7.92
CA GLN A 111 -4.76 -8.74 8.00
C GLN A 111 -4.67 -9.78 6.88
N THR A 112 -3.52 -9.86 6.22
CA THR A 112 -3.18 -10.87 5.20
C THR A 112 -1.92 -11.61 5.61
N GLU A 113 -1.97 -12.94 5.64
CA GLU A 113 -0.91 -13.78 6.24
C GLU A 113 0.22 -14.13 5.25
N SER A 114 0.01 -13.92 3.95
CA SER A 114 0.94 -14.34 2.91
C SER A 114 0.97 -13.38 1.71
N GLU A 115 1.99 -13.53 0.87
CA GLU A 115 2.13 -12.79 -0.40
C GLU A 115 0.90 -12.95 -1.30
N ASN A 116 0.36 -14.16 -1.41
CA ASN A 116 -0.82 -14.42 -2.24
C ASN A 116 -2.07 -13.72 -1.69
N GLU A 117 -2.31 -13.81 -0.38
CA GLU A 117 -3.44 -13.13 0.26
C GLU A 117 -3.32 -11.61 0.13
N PHE A 118 -2.10 -11.09 0.27
CA PHE A 118 -1.81 -9.67 0.07
C PHE A 118 -2.11 -9.23 -1.36
N ILE A 119 -1.68 -9.99 -2.37
CA ILE A 119 -1.96 -9.71 -3.78
C ILE A 119 -3.48 -9.75 -4.06
N GLU A 120 -4.20 -10.75 -3.57
CA GLU A 120 -5.65 -10.83 -3.78
C GLU A 120 -6.39 -9.67 -3.11
N MET A 121 -5.94 -9.24 -1.92
CA MET A 121 -6.49 -8.05 -1.26
C MET A 121 -6.21 -6.76 -2.05
N LEU A 122 -4.98 -6.59 -2.56
CA LEU A 122 -4.65 -5.44 -3.41
C LEU A 122 -5.51 -5.41 -4.68
N LYS A 123 -5.73 -6.57 -5.32
CA LYS A 123 -6.65 -6.67 -6.46
C LYS A 123 -8.05 -6.21 -6.08
N ALA A 124 -8.58 -6.64 -4.93
CA ALA A 124 -9.91 -6.23 -4.48
C ALA A 124 -9.99 -4.70 -4.27
N ILE A 125 -8.99 -4.11 -3.62
CA ILE A 125 -8.90 -2.65 -3.39
C ILE A 125 -8.83 -1.88 -4.71
N PHE A 126 -7.94 -2.29 -5.62
CA PHE A 126 -7.73 -1.58 -6.90
C PHE A 126 -8.91 -1.72 -7.87
N HIS A 127 -9.64 -2.84 -7.83
CA HIS A 127 -10.84 -3.06 -8.65
C HIS A 127 -12.15 -2.57 -8.00
N SER A 128 -12.10 -2.02 -6.79
CA SER A 128 -13.29 -1.45 -6.16
C SER A 128 -13.86 -0.30 -7.00
N LYS A 129 -15.19 -0.16 -7.00
CA LYS A 129 -15.89 0.92 -7.69
C LYS A 129 -15.42 2.28 -7.14
N LYS A 130 -15.17 2.37 -5.84
CA LYS A 130 -14.64 3.58 -5.20
C LYS A 130 -13.28 3.99 -5.79
N THR A 131 -12.31 3.07 -5.87
CA THR A 131 -11.01 3.37 -6.51
C THR A 131 -11.18 3.83 -7.96
N GLY A 132 -12.01 3.13 -8.73
CA GLY A 132 -12.30 3.51 -10.13
C GLY A 132 -12.89 4.91 -10.26
N ASN A 133 -13.85 5.26 -9.41
CA ASN A 133 -14.48 6.59 -9.40
C ASN A 133 -13.48 7.70 -9.03
N ILE A 134 -12.58 7.44 -8.07
CA ILE A 134 -11.52 8.39 -7.68
C ILE A 134 -10.59 8.65 -8.86
N ILE A 135 -10.10 7.61 -9.52
CA ILE A 135 -9.20 7.74 -10.68
C ILE A 135 -9.91 8.51 -11.80
N GLN A 136 -11.16 8.16 -12.14
CA GLN A 136 -11.92 8.85 -13.18
C GLN A 136 -12.12 10.34 -12.86
N ALA A 137 -12.50 10.66 -11.62
CA ALA A 137 -12.69 12.04 -11.18
C ALA A 137 -11.39 12.85 -11.26
N LEU A 138 -10.24 12.25 -10.92
CA LEU A 138 -8.95 12.92 -11.04
C LEU A 138 -8.53 13.09 -12.50
N VAL A 139 -8.74 12.08 -13.36
CA VAL A 139 -8.47 12.20 -14.80
C VAL A 139 -9.28 13.34 -15.40
N SER A 140 -10.60 13.39 -15.15
CA SER A 140 -11.47 14.43 -15.69
C SER A 140 -11.06 15.84 -15.26
N GLN A 141 -10.54 15.99 -14.04
CA GLN A 141 -10.03 17.27 -13.56
C GLN A 141 -8.67 17.62 -14.17
N SER A 142 -7.78 16.64 -14.32
CA SER A 142 -6.44 16.83 -14.92
C SER A 142 -6.48 17.16 -16.41
N THR A 143 -7.55 16.78 -17.12
CA THR A 143 -7.71 17.02 -18.57
C THR A 143 -8.74 18.10 -18.89
N ALA A 144 -9.28 18.79 -17.88
CA ALA A 144 -10.18 19.90 -18.09
C ALA A 144 -9.44 21.06 -18.81
N PRO A 145 -10.06 21.70 -19.83
CA PRO A 145 -9.43 22.74 -20.64
C PRO A 145 -9.24 24.08 -19.91
#